data_AF-A0A383C5B8-F1
#
_entry.id   AF-A0A383C5B8-F1
#
_cell.length_a   1.000
_cell.length_b   1.000
_cell.length_c   1.000
_cell.angle_alpha   90.00
_cell.angle_beta   90.00
_cell.angle_gamma   90.00
#
_symmetry.space_group_name_H-M   'P 1'
#
loop_
_entity.id
_entity.type
_entity.pdbx_description
1 polymer ?
#
loop_
_entity_poly.entity_id
_entity_poly.type
_entity_poly.pdbx_seq_one_letter_code
_entity_poly.pdbx_strand_id
1 'polypeptide(L)'
;EESVDPLIYYETYNVMPLISIDTLDISSQDSLLIVQLNDDTYLYPSGGEYKRNVIIGSSDTLFTVTDNYSALSMGGDSPFVTRQPMYLRLGFSRIWKDEAIVVADLVTGFSDRFDSSSSWKLAIGTEIIRFNNKFLRLGYAFGGLTKRSMSLGYGQKIGNLFWDFGISFNGGYTLETAKGIDIAFGLIWKKN
;
A
#
# COMPACT_ATOMS: atom_id res chain seq x y z
N GLU A 1 -28.64 18.78 18.97
CA GLU A 1 -28.56 17.51 18.23
C GLU A 1 -27.10 17.11 18.18
N GLU A 2 -26.76 15.91 18.66
CA GLU A 2 -25.41 15.37 18.52
C GLU A 2 -25.17 15.08 17.04
N SER A 3 -24.11 15.67 16.47
CA SER A 3 -23.67 15.32 15.12
C SER A 3 -23.20 13.88 15.16
N VAL A 4 -24.02 12.97 14.65
CA VAL A 4 -23.64 11.56 14.51
C VAL A 4 -22.40 11.51 13.64
N ASP A 5 -21.36 10.84 14.13
CA ASP A 5 -20.09 10.69 13.40
C ASP A 5 -20.38 9.98 12.06
N PRO A 6 -20.09 10.62 10.91
CA PRO A 6 -20.28 9.98 9.62
C PRO A 6 -19.58 8.62 9.53
N LEU A 7 -18.49 8.38 10.29
CA LEU A 7 -17.78 7.09 10.37
C LEU A 7 -18.68 5.90 10.74
N ILE A 8 -19.71 6.10 11.56
CA ILE A 8 -20.65 5.02 11.97
C ILE A 8 -21.38 4.45 10.74
N TYR A 9 -21.59 5.27 9.71
CA TYR A 9 -22.23 4.84 8.47
C TYR A 9 -21.37 3.85 7.66
N TYR A 10 -20.04 4.03 7.69
CA TYR A 10 -19.05 3.18 7.01
C TYR A 10 -18.96 1.79 7.64
N GLU A 11 -19.15 1.72 8.96
CA GLU A 11 -19.12 0.46 9.69
C GLU A 11 -20.44 -0.32 9.56
N THR A 12 -21.55 0.39 9.30
CA THR A 12 -22.89 -0.20 9.30
C THR A 12 -23.35 -0.65 7.91
N TYR A 13 -22.93 0.03 6.84
CA TYR A 13 -23.44 -0.24 5.50
C TYR A 13 -22.36 -0.28 4.42
N ASN A 14 -22.66 -1.00 3.33
CA ASN A 14 -21.85 -0.96 2.13
C ASN A 14 -22.00 0.40 1.44
N VAL A 15 -20.87 1.06 1.19
CA VAL A 15 -20.78 2.40 0.62
C VAL A 15 -19.74 2.44 -0.49
N MET A 16 -19.88 3.38 -1.43
CA MET A 16 -18.94 3.60 -2.52
C MET A 16 -18.55 5.07 -2.65
N PRO A 17 -17.31 5.38 -3.06
CA PRO A 17 -16.87 6.74 -3.29
C PRO A 17 -17.52 7.30 -4.56
N LEU A 18 -18.10 8.49 -4.46
CA LEU A 18 -18.73 9.19 -5.57
C LEU A 18 -17.65 9.96 -6.35
N ILE A 19 -16.91 9.26 -7.21
CA ILE A 19 -15.75 9.85 -7.94
C ILE A 19 -16.19 10.53 -9.26
N SER A 20 -17.40 10.29 -9.75
CA SER A 20 -17.94 10.98 -10.93
C SER A 20 -19.47 10.95 -10.92
N ILE A 21 -20.09 12.13 -10.84
CA ILE A 21 -21.55 12.31 -10.86
C ILE A 21 -22.13 11.95 -12.25
N ASP A 22 -21.30 11.96 -13.29
CA ASP A 22 -21.76 11.82 -14.69
C ASP A 22 -22.29 10.43 -15.07
N THR A 23 -22.09 9.39 -14.24
CA THR A 23 -22.51 8.01 -14.57
C THR A 23 -23.64 7.46 -13.72
N LEU A 24 -24.10 8.19 -12.69
CA LEU A 24 -25.15 7.73 -11.79
C LEU A 24 -26.30 8.76 -11.78
N ASP A 25 -27.44 8.38 -12.37
CA ASP A 25 -28.69 9.13 -12.24
C ASP A 25 -29.22 8.97 -10.80
N ILE A 26 -28.74 9.82 -9.90
CA ILE A 26 -29.19 9.85 -8.50
C ILE A 26 -30.53 10.60 -8.45
N SER A 27 -31.60 9.93 -8.01
CA SER A 27 -32.90 10.57 -7.87
C SER A 27 -32.85 11.67 -6.79
N SER A 28 -33.76 12.64 -6.86
CA SER A 28 -33.86 13.71 -5.86
C SER A 28 -34.20 13.23 -4.45
N GLN A 29 -34.65 11.98 -4.28
CA GLN A 29 -34.86 11.34 -2.98
C GLN A 29 -33.57 10.68 -2.44
N ASP A 30 -32.69 10.24 -3.34
CA ASP A 30 -31.46 9.52 -3.02
C ASP A 30 -30.29 10.45 -2.68
N SER A 31 -30.34 11.72 -3.12
CA SER A 31 -29.35 12.74 -2.76
C SER A 31 -29.23 12.99 -1.26
N LEU A 32 -30.27 12.63 -0.49
CA LEU A 32 -30.30 12.71 0.97
C LEU A 32 -29.43 11.64 1.66
N LEU A 33 -28.97 10.63 0.93
CA LEU A 33 -28.10 9.56 1.42
C LEU A 33 -26.60 9.86 1.21
N ILE A 34 -26.27 11.01 0.62
CA ILE A 34 -24.89 11.43 0.38
C ILE A 34 -24.27 11.87 1.70
N VAL A 35 -23.12 11.30 2.02
CA VAL A 35 -22.32 11.69 3.20
C VAL A 35 -21.07 12.41 2.72
N GLN A 36 -20.89 13.66 3.17
CA GLN A 36 -19.66 14.42 2.94
C GLN A 36 -18.60 14.02 3.97
N LEU A 37 -17.39 13.74 3.49
CA LEU A 37 -16.22 13.47 4.30
C LEU A 37 -15.42 14.74 4.61
N ASN A 38 -14.56 14.65 5.61
CA ASN A 38 -13.66 15.74 6.04
C ASN A 38 -12.61 16.14 5.00
N ASP A 39 -12.41 15.32 3.95
CA ASP A 39 -11.48 15.54 2.84
C ASP A 39 -12.17 16.03 1.56
N ASP A 40 -13.39 16.58 1.70
CA ASP A 40 -14.24 17.08 0.61
C ASP A 40 -14.67 16.01 -0.41
N THR A 41 -14.53 14.73 -0.07
CA THR A 41 -15.07 13.62 -0.87
C THR A 41 -16.49 13.26 -0.41
N TYR A 42 -17.24 12.58 -1.29
CA TYR A 42 -18.62 12.18 -1.04
C TYR A 42 -18.76 10.68 -1.12
N LEU A 43 -19.49 10.10 -0.18
CA LEU A 43 -19.90 8.71 -0.20
C LEU A 43 -21.39 8.57 -0.50
N TYR A 44 -21.73 7.47 -1.17
CA TYR A 44 -23.09 7.10 -1.46
C TYR A 44 -23.29 5.59 -1.18
N PRO A 45 -24.44 5.18 -0.65
CA PRO A 45 -24.74 3.77 -0.44
C PRO A 45 -24.72 2.93 -1.73
N SER A 46 -23.95 1.84 -1.72
CA SER A 46 -23.73 1.04 -2.93
C SER A 46 -24.82 0.00 -3.21
N GLY A 47 -25.74 -0.24 -2.27
CA GLY A 47 -26.92 -1.07 -2.48
C GLY A 47 -27.47 -1.68 -1.18
N GLY A 48 -28.78 -1.99 -1.16
CA GLY A 48 -29.45 -2.63 -0.02
C GLY A 48 -30.44 -1.73 0.71
N GLU A 49 -30.83 -2.12 1.93
CA GLU A 49 -31.79 -1.39 2.76
C GLU A 49 -31.09 -0.53 3.81
N TYR A 50 -31.48 0.75 3.88
CA TYR A 50 -30.87 1.76 4.74
C TYR A 50 -31.91 2.40 5.65
N LYS A 51 -31.57 2.57 6.94
CA LYS A 51 -32.45 3.19 7.95
C LYS A 51 -31.98 4.59 8.32
N ARG A 52 -32.87 5.59 8.14
CA ARG A 52 -32.58 7.03 8.33
C ARG A 52 -32.21 7.43 9.77
N ASN A 53 -32.63 6.67 10.76
CA ASN A 53 -32.41 6.92 12.19
C ASN A 53 -30.92 7.04 12.56
N VAL A 54 -30.02 6.50 11.72
CA VAL A 54 -28.56 6.59 11.89
C VAL A 54 -27.99 7.90 11.32
N ILE A 55 -28.70 8.62 10.43
CA ILE A 55 -28.16 9.76 9.69
C ILE A 55 -28.78 11.10 10.12
N ILE A 56 -30.10 11.20 10.35
CA ILE A 56 -30.77 12.51 10.62
C ILE A 56 -31.96 12.42 11.60
N GLY A 57 -31.91 11.52 12.58
CA GLY A 57 -32.66 11.65 13.86
C GLY A 57 -34.19 11.79 13.85
N SER A 58 -34.92 11.54 12.75
CA SER A 58 -36.39 11.63 12.77
C SER A 58 -37.08 10.64 11.83
N SER A 59 -37.88 9.77 12.45
CA SER A 59 -38.75 8.71 11.89
C SER A 59 -38.10 7.66 10.98
N ASP A 60 -38.43 6.39 11.24
CA ASP A 60 -37.92 5.20 10.56
C ASP A 60 -38.44 5.12 9.12
N THR A 61 -37.89 5.92 8.22
CA THR A 61 -38.02 5.67 6.77
C THR A 61 -36.92 4.71 6.33
N LEU A 62 -37.33 3.54 5.86
CA LEU A 62 -36.48 2.58 5.16
C LEU A 62 -36.29 3.06 3.71
N PHE A 63 -35.05 3.15 3.26
CA PHE A 63 -34.71 3.41 1.87
C PHE A 63 -34.16 2.13 1.25
N THR A 64 -34.71 1.71 0.11
CA THR A 64 -34.15 0.63 -0.68
C THR A 64 -33.34 1.25 -1.82
N VAL A 65 -32.02 1.09 -1.77
CA VAL A 65 -31.11 1.55 -2.82
C VAL A 65 -30.84 0.38 -3.74
N THR A 66 -31.06 0.58 -5.04
CA THR A 66 -30.71 -0.38 -6.09
C THR A 66 -29.21 -0.70 -6.01
N ASP A 67 -28.83 -1.96 -6.29
CA ASP A 67 -27.43 -2.36 -6.31
C ASP A 67 -26.65 -1.59 -7.40
N ASN A 68 -25.90 -0.57 -6.98
CA ASN A 68 -25.07 0.25 -7.85
C ASN A 68 -23.76 -0.43 -8.20
N TYR A 69 -23.35 -1.50 -7.49
CA TYR A 69 -22.26 -2.34 -7.96
C TYR A 69 -22.62 -3.06 -9.25
N SER A 70 -23.90 -3.38 -9.48
CA SER A 70 -24.34 -3.94 -10.76
C SER A 70 -24.18 -2.97 -11.93
N ALA A 71 -24.32 -1.66 -11.68
CA ALA A 71 -24.06 -0.60 -12.67
C ALA A 71 -22.56 -0.33 -12.87
N LEU A 72 -21.75 -0.48 -11.81
CA LEU A 72 -20.28 -0.47 -11.90
C LEU A 72 -19.71 -1.75 -12.52
N SER A 73 -20.42 -2.87 -12.37
CA SER A 73 -20.17 -4.08 -13.13
C SER A 73 -20.70 -3.85 -14.53
N MET A 74 -19.93 -3.08 -15.31
CA MET A 74 -20.10 -3.02 -16.74
C MET A 74 -20.14 -4.45 -17.28
N GLY A 75 -21.34 -4.97 -17.49
CA GLY A 75 -21.57 -6.18 -18.24
C GLY A 75 -21.10 -5.91 -19.67
N GLY A 76 -19.96 -6.48 -20.04
CA GLY A 76 -19.38 -6.38 -21.38
C GLY A 76 -18.20 -5.41 -21.46
N ASP A 77 -17.04 -5.97 -21.82
CA ASP A 77 -15.99 -5.34 -22.60
C ASP A 77 -15.42 -3.99 -22.14
N SER A 78 -15.37 -3.69 -20.83
CA SER A 78 -14.40 -2.71 -20.32
C SER A 78 -13.07 -3.42 -20.08
N PRO A 79 -12.08 -3.37 -21.01
CA PRO A 79 -10.80 -3.98 -20.73
C PRO A 79 -10.22 -3.30 -19.49
N PHE A 80 -9.80 -4.10 -18.51
CA PHE A 80 -9.02 -3.58 -17.39
C PHE A 80 -7.71 -3.00 -17.95
N VAL A 81 -7.65 -1.67 -18.12
CA VAL A 81 -6.47 -0.96 -18.60
C VAL A 81 -5.62 -0.57 -17.40
N THR A 82 -4.57 -1.35 -17.13
CA THR A 82 -3.54 -0.98 -16.15
C THR A 82 -2.30 -0.43 -16.85
N ARG A 83 -1.81 0.71 -16.38
CA ARG A 83 -0.51 1.23 -16.80
C ARG A 83 0.56 0.57 -15.97
N GLN A 84 1.52 -0.08 -16.63
CA GLN A 84 2.66 -0.67 -15.94
C GLN A 84 3.47 0.43 -15.23
N PRO A 85 3.89 0.19 -13.98
CA PRO A 85 4.71 1.16 -13.26
C PRO A 85 6.05 1.32 -13.97
N MET A 86 6.49 2.57 -14.11
CA MET A 86 7.79 2.92 -14.69
C MET A 86 8.67 3.58 -13.64
N TYR A 87 9.97 3.30 -13.69
CA TYR A 87 10.96 3.80 -12.76
C TYR A 87 12.20 4.28 -13.50
N LEU A 88 12.79 5.37 -13.00
CA LEU A 88 14.17 5.75 -13.27
C LEU A 88 15.02 5.32 -12.07
N ARG A 89 16.10 4.58 -12.30
CA ARG A 89 17.05 4.14 -11.27
C ARG A 89 18.48 4.41 -11.72
N LEU A 90 19.24 5.09 -10.86
CA LEU A 90 20.67 5.28 -11.01
C LEU A 90 21.37 4.57 -9.84
N GLY A 91 22.30 3.67 -10.15
CA GLY A 91 22.97 2.83 -9.16
C GLY A 91 24.48 2.94 -9.23
N PHE A 92 25.12 2.97 -8.06
CA PHE A 92 26.57 2.94 -7.89
C PHE A 92 26.94 1.78 -6.95
N SER A 93 28.05 1.11 -7.24
CA SER A 93 28.57 0.05 -6.36
C SER A 93 30.08 0.11 -6.25
N ARG A 94 30.59 -0.36 -5.10
CA ARG A 94 32.01 -0.55 -4.86
C ARG A 94 32.23 -1.83 -4.07
N ILE A 95 33.20 -2.61 -4.53
CA ILE A 95 33.61 -3.86 -3.91
C ILE A 95 34.98 -3.65 -3.27
N TRP A 96 35.06 -3.83 -1.96
CA TRP A 96 36.32 -4.02 -1.24
C TRP A 96 36.54 -5.52 -1.10
N LYS A 97 37.54 -6.02 -1.82
CA LYS A 97 37.85 -7.44 -1.89
C LYS A 97 38.00 -8.04 -0.48
N ASP A 98 37.32 -9.16 -0.25
CA ASP A 98 37.34 -9.92 1.00
C ASP A 98 36.90 -9.14 2.26
N GLU A 99 36.24 -7.99 2.11
CA GLU A 99 35.81 -7.14 3.23
C GLU A 99 34.32 -6.79 3.14
N ALA A 100 33.94 -6.01 2.13
CA ALA A 100 32.58 -5.51 2.00
C ALA A 100 32.22 -5.10 0.57
N ILE A 101 30.92 -5.05 0.30
CA ILE A 101 30.32 -4.49 -0.91
C ILE A 101 29.40 -3.37 -0.46
N VAL A 102 29.55 -2.16 -1.01
CA VAL A 102 28.61 -1.06 -0.78
C VAL A 102 27.91 -0.72 -2.08
N VAL A 103 26.60 -0.53 -1.98
CA VAL A 103 25.72 -0.17 -3.08
C VAL A 103 24.91 1.06 -2.71
N ALA A 104 24.61 1.92 -3.68
CA ALA A 104 23.72 3.04 -3.51
C ALA A 104 22.86 3.21 -4.76
N ASP A 105 21.55 3.29 -4.58
CA ASP A 105 20.56 3.48 -5.64
C ASP A 105 19.74 4.75 -5.38
N LEU A 106 19.64 5.62 -6.37
CA LEU A 106 18.69 6.72 -6.42
C LEU A 106 17.56 6.33 -7.38
N VAL A 107 16.33 6.26 -6.88
CA VAL A 107 15.15 5.77 -7.60
C VAL A 107 14.05 6.81 -7.57
N THR A 108 13.34 6.99 -8.67
CA THR A 108 12.05 7.67 -8.73
C THR A 108 11.14 6.99 -9.74
N GLY A 109 9.83 7.13 -9.56
CA GLY A 109 8.79 6.69 -10.48
C GLY A 109 8.17 7.86 -11.24
N PHE A 110 7.25 7.55 -12.13
CA PHE A 110 6.51 8.54 -12.93
C PHE A 110 5.03 8.65 -12.52
N SER A 111 4.60 7.88 -11.52
CA SER A 111 3.23 7.87 -11.00
C SER A 111 3.20 7.33 -9.56
N ASP A 112 2.21 7.71 -8.77
CA ASP A 112 2.01 7.21 -7.41
C ASP A 112 0.99 6.06 -7.36
N ARG A 113 1.33 4.92 -8.00
CA ARG A 113 0.47 3.73 -8.13
C ARG A 113 1.31 2.45 -8.22
N PHE A 114 0.78 1.31 -7.75
CA PHE A 114 1.42 -0.01 -7.86
C PHE A 114 2.88 -0.04 -7.37
N ASP A 115 3.14 0.51 -6.18
CA ASP A 115 4.48 0.66 -5.57
C ASP A 115 5.44 1.60 -6.33
N SER A 116 4.96 2.24 -7.41
CA SER A 116 5.63 3.38 -8.02
C SER A 116 5.33 4.64 -7.23
N SER A 117 6.32 5.53 -7.15
CA SER A 117 6.11 6.86 -6.62
C SER A 117 6.94 7.91 -7.33
N SER A 118 6.32 9.06 -7.57
CA SER A 118 6.97 10.26 -8.09
C SER A 118 8.00 10.85 -7.12
N SER A 119 8.03 10.38 -5.87
CA SER A 119 8.99 10.78 -4.85
C SER A 119 10.32 10.06 -5.00
N TRP A 120 11.40 10.84 -5.01
CA TRP A 120 12.77 10.32 -5.01
C TRP A 120 13.06 9.51 -3.74
N LYS A 121 13.70 8.35 -3.91
CA LYS A 121 14.19 7.46 -2.86
C LYS A 121 15.68 7.23 -3.06
N LEU A 122 16.50 7.58 -2.06
CA LEU A 122 17.88 7.13 -1.99
C LEU A 122 17.96 5.91 -1.08
N ALA A 123 18.58 4.84 -1.56
CA ALA A 123 18.85 3.63 -0.80
C ALA A 123 20.35 3.34 -0.80
N ILE A 124 20.90 3.00 0.35
CA ILE A 124 22.30 2.63 0.55
C ILE A 124 22.30 1.27 1.24
N GLY A 125 23.08 0.34 0.71
CA GLY A 125 23.26 -1.00 1.25
C GLY A 125 24.73 -1.34 1.42
N THR A 126 25.05 -2.11 2.44
CA THR A 126 26.37 -2.73 2.61
C THR A 126 26.21 -4.21 2.90
N GLU A 127 27.06 -5.03 2.29
CA GLU A 127 27.23 -6.45 2.58
C GLU A 127 28.66 -6.69 3.06
N ILE A 128 28.81 -7.16 4.30
CA ILE A 128 30.08 -7.53 4.90
C ILE A 128 30.35 -9.00 4.60
N ILE A 129 31.41 -9.26 3.84
CA ILE A 129 31.83 -10.58 3.35
C ILE A 129 33.15 -11.06 3.96
N ARG A 130 33.70 -10.30 4.91
CA ARG A 130 34.96 -10.60 5.61
C ARG A 130 34.97 -11.96 6.31
N PHE A 131 33.80 -12.45 6.72
CA PHE A 131 33.69 -13.69 7.49
C PHE A 131 33.46 -14.86 6.56
N ASN A 132 34.34 -15.87 6.63
CA ASN A 132 34.23 -17.04 5.76
C ASN A 132 32.84 -17.69 5.88
N ASN A 133 32.19 -17.88 4.73
CA ASN A 133 30.84 -18.43 4.59
C ASN A 133 29.71 -17.66 5.31
N LYS A 134 29.91 -16.42 5.76
CA LYS A 134 28.86 -15.59 6.40
C LYS A 134 28.73 -14.24 5.69
N PHE A 135 27.51 -13.77 5.58
CA PHE A 135 27.16 -12.53 4.88
C PHE A 135 26.29 -11.69 5.80
N LEU A 136 26.76 -10.52 6.23
CA LEU A 136 25.96 -9.59 7.03
C LEU A 136 25.57 -8.40 6.16
N ARG A 137 24.27 -8.11 6.07
CA ARG A 137 23.73 -7.02 5.24
C ARG A 137 23.06 -5.96 6.10
N LEU A 138 23.32 -4.70 5.77
CA LEU A 138 22.66 -3.54 6.36
C LEU A 138 22.17 -2.65 5.22
N GLY A 139 20.93 -2.19 5.30
CA GLY A 139 20.34 -1.28 4.33
C GLY A 139 19.68 -0.09 5.01
N TYR A 140 19.77 1.06 4.36
CA TYR A 140 19.11 2.28 4.80
C TYR A 140 18.55 3.01 3.58
N ALA A 141 17.31 3.45 3.65
CA ALA A 141 16.73 4.28 2.61
C ALA A 141 15.97 5.47 3.18
N PHE A 142 15.93 6.55 2.42
CA PHE A 142 15.17 7.74 2.71
C PHE A 142 14.49 8.28 1.44
N GLY A 143 13.35 8.94 1.62
CA GLY A 143 12.46 9.31 0.53
C GLY A 143 11.57 8.16 0.05
N GLY A 144 10.92 8.36 -1.10
CA GLY A 144 9.88 7.46 -1.62
C GLY A 144 8.64 7.36 -0.73
N LEU A 145 7.76 6.40 -1.04
CA LEU A 145 6.49 6.18 -0.33
C LEU A 145 6.64 5.99 1.17
N THR A 146 7.61 5.16 1.57
CA THR A 146 7.84 4.84 3.00
C THR A 146 8.55 5.96 3.75
N LYS A 147 9.05 6.99 3.05
CA LYS A 147 9.86 8.12 3.54
C LYS A 147 11.21 7.74 4.17
N ARG A 148 11.27 6.61 4.87
CA ARG A 148 12.46 6.06 5.52
C ARG A 148 12.31 4.57 5.76
N SER A 149 13.40 3.83 5.64
CA SER A 149 13.43 2.41 5.99
C SER A 149 14.83 1.95 6.39
N MET A 150 14.90 0.91 7.22
CA MET A 150 16.14 0.25 7.60
C MET A 150 15.98 -1.27 7.44
N SER A 151 17.01 -1.95 6.92
CA SER A 151 17.00 -3.40 6.78
C SER A 151 18.27 -4.04 7.32
N LEU A 152 18.11 -5.26 7.80
CA LEU A 152 19.17 -6.14 8.29
C LEU A 152 19.03 -7.48 7.57
N GLY A 153 20.16 -8.12 7.25
CA GLY A 153 20.16 -9.45 6.68
C GLY A 153 21.35 -10.27 7.16
N TYR A 154 21.15 -11.58 7.31
CA TYR A 154 22.20 -12.53 7.62
C TYR A 154 22.05 -13.75 6.72
N GLY A 155 23.14 -14.10 6.04
CA GLY A 155 23.24 -15.31 5.24
C GLY A 155 24.42 -16.15 5.67
N GLN A 156 24.31 -17.46 5.51
CA GLN A 156 25.43 -18.37 5.76
C GLN A 156 25.40 -19.57 4.82
N LYS A 157 26.60 -20.02 4.43
CA LYS A 157 26.84 -21.25 3.69
C LYS A 157 27.38 -22.33 4.63
N ILE A 158 26.73 -23.50 4.66
CA ILE A 158 27.15 -24.67 5.43
C ILE A 158 27.20 -25.87 4.47
N GLY A 159 28.39 -26.21 3.98
CA GLY A 159 28.57 -27.24 2.96
C GLY A 159 27.80 -26.90 1.68
N ASN A 160 26.78 -27.70 1.38
CA ASN A 160 25.91 -27.53 0.21
C ASN A 160 24.65 -26.71 0.50
N LEU A 161 24.41 -26.36 1.76
CA LEU A 161 23.28 -25.54 2.18
C LEU A 161 23.66 -24.06 2.21
N PHE A 162 22.83 -23.23 1.61
CA PHE A 162 22.83 -21.79 1.78
C PHE A 162 21.51 -21.41 2.43
N TRP A 163 21.58 -20.60 3.48
CA TRP A 163 20.39 -20.01 4.07
C TRP A 163 20.59 -18.51 4.25
N ASP A 164 19.50 -17.78 4.17
CA ASP A 164 19.48 -16.32 4.25
C ASP A 164 18.22 -15.87 5.00
N PHE A 165 18.37 -14.86 5.85
CA PHE A 165 17.28 -14.24 6.58
C PHE A 165 17.41 -12.73 6.48
N GLY A 166 16.31 -12.04 6.21
CA GLY A 166 16.24 -10.60 6.12
C GLY A 166 15.04 -10.04 6.87
N ILE A 167 15.21 -8.88 7.48
CA ILE A 167 14.14 -8.08 8.08
C ILE A 167 14.27 -6.62 7.64
N SER A 168 13.15 -5.98 7.34
CA SER A 168 13.08 -4.55 7.01
C SER A 168 12.04 -3.85 7.87
N PHE A 169 12.36 -2.63 8.30
CA PHE A 169 11.48 -1.71 9.01
C PHE A 169 11.11 -0.57 8.07
N ASN A 170 9.84 -0.45 7.71
CA ASN A 170 9.33 0.56 6.80
C ASN A 170 8.66 1.71 7.58
N GLY A 171 8.88 2.96 7.17
CA GLY A 171 8.34 4.13 7.86
C GLY A 171 9.07 4.53 9.15
N GLY A 172 10.09 3.76 9.55
CA GLY A 172 10.92 3.97 10.74
C GLY A 172 12.28 3.31 10.63
N TYR A 173 13.13 3.47 11.65
CA TYR A 173 14.47 2.87 11.72
C TYR A 173 14.57 1.73 12.73
N THR A 174 13.56 1.60 13.58
CA THR A 174 13.51 0.62 14.67
C THR A 174 12.14 -0.03 14.69
N LEU A 175 12.02 -1.17 15.38
CA LEU A 175 10.74 -1.85 15.59
C LEU A 175 9.66 -0.92 16.18
N GLU A 176 10.05 -0.03 17.10
CA GLU A 176 9.14 0.91 17.78
C GLU A 176 8.67 2.06 16.88
N THR A 177 9.49 2.47 15.90
CA THR A 177 9.18 3.59 15.01
C THR A 177 8.65 3.15 13.65
N ALA A 178 8.73 1.85 13.35
CA ALA A 178 8.30 1.28 12.10
C ALA A 178 6.77 1.32 11.98
N LYS A 179 6.30 1.63 10.78
CA LYS A 179 4.89 1.51 10.39
C LYS A 179 4.58 0.16 9.75
N GLY A 180 5.61 -0.58 9.34
CA GLY A 180 5.49 -1.91 8.77
C GLY A 180 6.81 -2.69 8.87
N ILE A 181 6.70 -4.01 8.81
CA ILE A 181 7.82 -4.94 8.93
C ILE A 181 7.74 -5.93 7.77
N ASP A 182 8.83 -6.08 7.04
CA ASP A 182 8.97 -7.14 6.04
C ASP A 182 9.96 -8.19 6.54
N ILE A 183 9.65 -9.46 6.31
CA ILE A 183 10.51 -10.60 6.68
C ILE A 183 10.74 -11.44 5.42
N ALA A 184 12.00 -11.81 5.19
CA ALA A 184 12.42 -12.66 4.10
C ALA A 184 13.25 -13.84 4.63
N PHE A 185 13.03 -15.02 4.08
CA PHE A 185 13.84 -16.20 4.35
C PHE A 185 14.11 -16.95 3.05
N GLY A 186 15.37 -17.35 2.84
CA GLY A 186 15.82 -18.10 1.69
C GLY A 186 16.56 -19.36 2.12
N LEU A 187 16.29 -20.47 1.44
CA LEU A 187 16.99 -21.75 1.65
C LEU A 187 17.30 -22.38 0.30
N ILE A 188 18.57 -22.67 0.04
CA ILE A 188 19.04 -23.26 -1.20
C ILE A 188 19.94 -24.45 -0.88
N TRP A 189 19.62 -25.61 -1.45
CA TRP A 189 20.47 -26.79 -1.39
C TRP A 189 21.14 -27.01 -2.76
N LYS A 190 22.48 -26.93 -2.81
CA LYS A 190 23.24 -27.21 -4.03
C LYS A 190 23.49 -28.71 -4.14
N LYS A 191 22.93 -29.34 -5.17
CA LYS A 191 23.30 -30.72 -5.52
C LYS A 191 24.68 -30.70 -6.19
N ASN A 192 25.55 -31.60 -5.76
CA ASN A 192 26.85 -31.85 -6.42
C ASN A 192 26.65 -32.60 -7.73
#